data_AF-A0A1Q6YQZ8-F1
#
_entry.id   AF-A0A1Q6YQZ8-F1
#
_cell.length_a   1.000
_cell.length_b   1.000
_cell.length_c   1.000
_cell.angle_alpha   90.00
_cell.angle_beta   90.00
_cell.angle_gamma   90.00
#
_symmetry.space_group_name_H-M   'P 1'
#
loop_
_entity.id
_entity.type
_entity.pdbx_description
1 polymer ?
#
loop_
_entity_poly.entity_id
_entity_poly.type
_entity_poly.pdbx_seq_one_letter_code
_entity_poly.pdbx_strand_id
1 'polypeptide(L)'
;MNRAVEGYKKLAALVRDSRASLRPLDGYFVSYWRLLVKYPEILAWETLWNDGQQSAYANIYKLAKSIRPEIAVGWHIWHNNSFSPFYRAEQDYADFCQYSDFLKVVMYNNCGGPRLASYANSVSHTILADFSPEQVLDFTYKTQNYEEANLAELPSKGLSANYVRRETRRAVNGVTSAVKIWPGIDIDIPTSKGEKKTEPQDVREAVQAALDADADGVILSRKYSEMRLSNLQAVGGALRV
;
A
#
# COMPACT_ATOMS: atom_id res chain seq x y z
N MET A 1 16.38 -8.41 24.53
CA MET A 1 16.84 -9.10 23.29
C MET A 1 16.38 -10.56 23.21
N ASN A 2 16.61 -11.40 24.23
CA ASN A 2 16.23 -12.84 24.17
C ASN A 2 14.73 -13.10 23.91
N ARG A 3 13.83 -12.33 24.51
CA ARG A 3 12.37 -12.48 24.31
C ARG A 3 11.91 -12.12 22.90
N ALA A 4 12.47 -11.07 22.30
CA ALA A 4 12.17 -10.70 20.91
C ALA A 4 12.56 -11.84 19.95
N VAL A 5 13.79 -12.38 20.10
CA VAL A 5 14.27 -13.52 19.31
C VAL A 5 13.37 -14.74 19.49
N GLU A 6 12.97 -15.05 20.73
CA GLU A 6 12.06 -16.15 21.01
C GLU A 6 10.67 -15.94 20.39
N GLY A 7 10.11 -14.73 20.52
CA GLY A 7 8.84 -14.34 19.93
C GLY A 7 8.83 -14.51 18.42
N TYR A 8 9.85 -14.00 17.71
CA TYR A 8 9.97 -14.17 16.26
C TYR A 8 10.21 -15.62 15.84
N LYS A 9 10.98 -16.41 16.60
CA LYS A 9 11.12 -17.85 16.33
C LYS A 9 9.76 -18.56 16.41
N LYS A 10 8.93 -18.22 17.39
CA LYS A 10 7.57 -18.77 17.55
C LYS A 10 6.63 -18.27 16.47
N LEU A 11 6.70 -16.99 16.10
CA LEU A 11 5.91 -16.43 15.00
C LEU A 11 6.28 -17.07 13.66
N ALA A 12 7.57 -17.23 13.37
CA ALA A 12 8.06 -17.91 12.17
C ALA A 12 7.61 -19.38 12.13
N ALA A 13 7.63 -20.07 13.28
CA ALA A 13 7.09 -21.43 13.39
C ALA A 13 5.59 -21.45 13.09
N LEU A 14 4.79 -20.54 13.67
CA LEU A 14 3.36 -20.42 13.38
C LEU A 14 3.10 -20.21 11.89
N VAL A 15 3.82 -19.29 11.24
CA VAL A 15 3.65 -19.03 9.80
C VAL A 15 4.01 -20.24 8.95
N ARG A 16 5.13 -20.92 9.26
CA ARG A 16 5.55 -22.14 8.56
C ARG A 16 4.50 -23.24 8.71
N ASP A 17 4.04 -23.48 9.93
CA ASP A 17 3.08 -24.53 10.25
C ASP A 17 1.71 -24.23 9.61
N SER A 18 1.30 -22.95 9.57
CA SER A 18 0.10 -22.50 8.87
C SER A 18 0.16 -22.78 7.36
N ARG A 19 1.30 -22.50 6.73
CA ARG A 19 1.52 -22.81 5.30
C ARG A 19 1.58 -24.31 5.01
N ALA A 20 1.85 -25.13 6.02
CA ALA A 20 1.77 -26.59 5.96
C ALA A 20 0.37 -27.12 6.33
N SER A 21 -0.63 -26.24 6.48
CA SER A 21 -2.00 -26.56 6.89
C SER A 21 -2.10 -27.24 8.25
N LEU A 22 -1.14 -27.01 9.13
CA LEU A 22 -1.15 -27.49 10.51
C LEU A 22 -1.92 -26.49 11.38
N ARG A 23 -3.23 -26.74 11.52
CA ARG A 23 -4.13 -25.85 12.24
C ARG A 23 -3.87 -25.87 13.76
N PRO A 24 -3.60 -24.72 14.41
CA PRO A 24 -3.56 -24.64 15.87
C PRO A 24 -4.91 -24.94 16.51
N LEU A 25 -4.91 -25.43 17.76
CA LEU A 25 -6.14 -25.80 18.49
C LEU A 25 -7.19 -24.67 18.52
N ASP A 26 -6.77 -23.45 18.80
CA ASP A 26 -7.67 -22.29 18.90
C ASP A 26 -7.86 -21.53 17.57
N GLY A 27 -7.31 -22.04 16.46
CA GLY A 27 -7.28 -21.35 15.17
C GLY A 27 -6.06 -20.44 14.98
N TYR A 28 -5.90 -19.95 13.76
CA TYR A 28 -4.69 -19.24 13.31
C TYR A 28 -4.61 -17.83 13.91
N PHE A 29 -5.69 -17.06 13.83
CA PHE A 29 -5.71 -15.67 14.30
C PHE A 29 -5.54 -15.58 15.82
N VAL A 30 -6.25 -16.42 16.59
CA VAL A 30 -6.14 -16.46 18.06
C VAL A 30 -4.72 -16.85 18.47
N SER A 31 -4.10 -17.81 17.78
CA SER A 31 -2.72 -18.23 18.06
C SER A 31 -1.71 -17.13 17.76
N TYR A 32 -1.90 -16.38 16.67
CA TYR A 32 -1.11 -15.20 16.35
C TYR A 32 -1.25 -14.12 17.43
N TRP A 33 -2.50 -13.76 17.79
CA TRP A 33 -2.76 -12.74 18.81
C TRP A 33 -2.16 -13.11 20.17
N ARG A 34 -2.24 -14.39 20.55
CA ARG A 34 -1.60 -14.91 21.76
C ARG A 34 -0.08 -14.71 21.75
N LEU A 35 0.57 -14.86 20.60
CA LEU A 35 2.00 -14.57 20.49
C LEU A 35 2.29 -13.09 20.71
N LEU A 36 1.47 -12.17 20.18
CA LEU A 36 1.65 -10.73 20.41
C LEU A 36 1.46 -10.36 21.89
N VAL A 37 0.45 -10.93 22.55
CA VAL A 37 0.21 -10.68 23.99
C VAL A 37 1.34 -11.27 24.85
N LYS A 38 1.85 -12.45 24.50
CA LYS A 38 2.91 -13.12 25.27
C LYS A 38 4.30 -12.54 24.99
N TYR A 39 4.55 -12.08 23.77
CA TYR A 39 5.81 -11.51 23.31
C TYR A 39 5.53 -10.15 22.65
N PRO A 40 5.16 -9.12 23.44
CA PRO A 40 4.90 -7.78 22.92
C PRO A 40 6.15 -7.19 22.23
N GLU A 41 7.34 -7.74 22.49
CA GLU A 41 8.58 -7.39 21.79
C GLU A 41 8.52 -7.63 20.28
N ILE A 42 7.59 -8.46 19.78
CA ILE A 42 7.33 -8.58 18.33
C ILE A 42 6.84 -7.24 17.77
N LEU A 43 5.84 -6.63 18.42
CA LEU A 43 5.33 -5.32 18.00
C LEU A 43 6.36 -4.23 18.28
N ALA A 44 7.03 -4.26 19.42
CA ALA A 44 8.05 -3.26 19.74
C ALA A 44 9.22 -3.27 18.73
N TRP A 45 9.57 -4.44 18.18
CA TRP A 45 10.60 -4.53 17.13
C TRP A 45 10.10 -4.00 15.78
N GLU A 46 8.84 -4.27 15.42
CA GLU A 46 8.21 -3.67 14.23
C GLU A 46 8.18 -2.14 14.35
N THR A 47 7.73 -1.62 15.50
CA THR A 47 7.74 -0.18 15.81
C THR A 47 9.14 0.40 15.71
N LEU A 48 10.17 -0.26 16.28
CA LEU A 48 11.56 0.19 16.17
C LEU A 48 12.02 0.35 14.71
N TRP A 49 11.62 -0.56 13.82
CA TRP A 49 11.96 -0.49 12.41
C TRP A 49 11.29 0.71 11.73
N ASN A 50 9.99 0.91 11.99
CA ASN A 50 9.23 2.05 11.45
C ASN A 50 9.77 3.39 11.99
N ASP A 51 9.99 3.50 13.30
CA ASP A 51 10.55 4.69 13.95
C ASP A 51 11.95 5.02 13.40
N GLY A 52 12.76 4.00 13.13
CA GLY A 52 14.07 4.16 12.51
C GLY A 52 13.97 4.77 11.10
N GLN A 53 13.02 4.32 10.29
CA GLN A 53 12.74 4.89 8.98
C GLN A 53 12.26 6.34 9.09
N GLN A 54 11.28 6.62 9.94
CA GLN A 54 10.75 7.98 10.14
C GLN A 54 11.82 8.94 10.66
N SER A 55 12.66 8.49 11.59
CA SER A 55 13.80 9.27 12.10
C SER A 55 14.80 9.59 10.99
N ALA A 56 15.08 8.64 10.09
CA ALA A 56 15.93 8.90 8.93
C ALA A 56 15.32 9.95 8.00
N TYR A 57 14.01 9.87 7.73
CA TYR A 57 13.29 10.86 6.94
C TYR A 57 13.33 12.25 7.59
N ALA A 58 13.05 12.35 8.88
CA ALA A 58 13.12 13.60 9.63
C ALA A 58 14.52 14.23 9.61
N ASN A 59 15.57 13.41 9.75
CA ASN A 59 16.95 13.89 9.68
C ASN A 59 17.32 14.42 8.29
N ILE A 60 16.90 13.72 7.22
CA ILE A 60 17.08 14.18 5.83
C ILE A 60 16.34 15.49 5.61
N TYR A 61 15.06 15.58 6.02
CA TYR A 61 14.25 16.78 5.88
C TYR A 61 14.91 17.97 6.58
N LYS A 62 15.27 17.82 7.87
CA LYS A 62 15.91 18.87 8.66
C LYS A 62 17.22 19.34 8.04
N LEU A 63 18.06 18.40 7.59
CA LEU A 63 19.32 18.74 6.95
C LEU A 63 19.10 19.51 5.64
N ALA A 64 18.21 19.01 4.77
CA ALA A 64 17.87 19.65 3.50
C ALA A 64 17.37 21.08 3.71
N LYS A 65 16.43 21.28 4.65
CA LYS A 65 15.87 22.59 4.99
C LYS A 65 16.89 23.54 5.63
N SER A 66 17.85 23.02 6.39
CA SER A 66 18.94 23.85 6.96
C SER A 66 19.91 24.41 5.91
N ILE A 67 20.07 23.69 4.79
CA ILE A 67 20.94 24.09 3.68
C ILE A 67 20.17 24.96 2.69
N ARG A 68 18.95 24.56 2.36
CA ARG A 68 18.09 25.20 1.37
C ARG A 68 16.62 25.11 1.82
N PRO A 69 16.07 26.12 2.52
CA PRO A 69 14.72 26.07 3.07
C PRO A 69 13.61 25.80 2.03
N GLU A 70 13.81 26.25 0.79
CA GLU A 70 12.87 26.15 -0.31
C GLU A 70 12.91 24.81 -1.07
N ILE A 71 13.89 23.93 -0.79
CA ILE A 71 13.94 22.62 -1.46
C ILE A 71 12.76 21.76 -1.01
N ALA A 72 12.04 21.17 -1.95
CA ALA A 72 10.96 20.22 -1.63
C ALA A 72 11.55 18.84 -1.29
N VAL A 73 11.10 18.27 -0.18
CA VAL A 73 11.46 16.94 0.30
C VAL A 73 10.17 16.13 0.45
N GLY A 74 10.19 14.89 -0.01
CA GLY A 74 9.00 14.05 0.04
C GLY A 74 9.31 12.57 -0.07
N TRP A 75 8.32 11.76 0.29
CA TRP A 75 8.51 10.33 0.52
C TRP A 75 7.61 9.48 -0.35
N HIS A 76 8.12 8.28 -0.65
CA HIS A 76 7.36 7.25 -1.34
C HIS A 76 6.67 6.35 -0.31
N ILE A 77 5.34 6.31 -0.33
CA ILE A 77 4.58 5.38 0.51
C ILE A 77 4.20 4.17 -0.33
N TRP A 78 4.69 3.00 0.11
CA TRP A 78 4.60 1.75 -0.64
C TRP A 78 3.14 1.28 -0.80
N HIS A 79 2.88 0.56 -1.90
CA HIS A 79 1.53 0.12 -2.31
C HIS A 79 0.84 -0.76 -1.28
N ASN A 80 1.61 -1.46 -0.44
CA ASN A 80 1.06 -2.28 0.63
C ASN A 80 0.19 -1.49 1.61
N ASN A 81 0.29 -0.14 1.61
CA ASN A 81 -0.59 0.77 2.33
C ASN A 81 -2.07 0.63 1.93
N SER A 82 -2.34 0.10 0.73
CA SER A 82 -3.70 -0.19 0.29
C SER A 82 -4.13 -1.64 0.55
N PHE A 83 -3.21 -2.56 0.88
CA PHE A 83 -3.54 -3.98 0.99
C PHE A 83 -3.53 -4.44 2.44
N SER A 84 -2.44 -4.15 3.15
CA SER A 84 -2.23 -4.63 4.51
C SER A 84 -2.75 -3.61 5.52
N PRO A 85 -3.80 -3.92 6.31
CA PRO A 85 -4.24 -3.04 7.38
C PRO A 85 -3.15 -2.87 8.46
N PHE A 86 -2.28 -3.87 8.64
CA PHE A 86 -1.14 -3.80 9.56
C PHE A 86 -0.11 -2.76 9.11
N TYR A 87 0.30 -2.80 7.83
CA TYR A 87 1.23 -1.80 7.29
C TYR A 87 0.59 -0.42 7.28
N ARG A 88 -0.69 -0.30 6.86
CA ARG A 88 -1.43 0.97 6.88
C ARG A 88 -1.45 1.62 8.27
N ALA A 89 -1.57 0.83 9.34
CA ALA A 89 -1.60 1.34 10.71
C ALA A 89 -0.28 2.04 11.13
N GLU A 90 0.83 1.76 10.45
CA GLU A 90 2.15 2.32 10.73
C GLU A 90 2.50 3.52 9.83
N GLN A 91 1.69 3.78 8.80
CA GLN A 91 1.90 4.82 7.80
C GLN A 91 0.90 5.98 8.01
N ASP A 92 0.83 6.52 9.22
CA ASP A 92 -0.04 7.65 9.53
C ASP A 92 0.43 8.92 8.80
N TYR A 93 -0.46 9.48 7.99
CA TYR A 93 -0.22 10.72 7.26
C TYR A 93 0.05 11.92 8.17
N ALA A 94 -0.52 11.94 9.37
CA ALA A 94 -0.27 13.00 10.33
C ALA A 94 1.20 13.06 10.76
N ASP A 95 1.84 11.90 10.95
CA ASP A 95 3.26 11.83 11.32
C ASP A 95 4.16 12.31 10.19
N PHE A 96 3.85 11.91 8.95
CA PHE A 96 4.58 12.38 7.76
C PHE A 96 4.57 13.91 7.61
N CYS A 97 3.55 14.61 8.10
CA CYS A 97 3.48 16.07 8.00
C CYS A 97 4.61 16.80 8.72
N GLN A 98 5.24 16.16 9.70
CA GLN A 98 6.32 16.78 10.49
C GLN A 98 7.63 16.92 9.69
N TYR A 99 7.78 16.16 8.59
CA TYR A 99 9.05 16.07 7.85
C TYR A 99 8.84 15.88 6.34
N SER A 100 7.77 16.47 5.77
CA SER A 100 7.46 16.35 4.35
C SER A 100 6.93 17.66 3.77
N ASP A 101 7.28 17.96 2.51
CA ASP A 101 6.59 18.96 1.69
C ASP A 101 5.63 18.28 0.69
N PHE A 102 5.88 17.01 0.35
CA PHE A 102 4.96 16.21 -0.47
C PHE A 102 5.06 14.71 -0.18
N LEU A 103 4.03 13.96 -0.51
CA LEU A 103 4.00 12.51 -0.45
C LEU A 103 3.62 11.92 -1.80
N LYS A 104 4.43 10.98 -2.27
CA LYS A 104 4.10 10.09 -3.39
C LYS A 104 3.47 8.81 -2.83
N VAL A 105 2.15 8.78 -2.77
CA VAL A 105 1.40 7.60 -2.31
C VAL A 105 1.12 6.69 -3.49
N VAL A 106 1.53 5.42 -3.41
CA VAL A 106 1.30 4.48 -4.51
C VAL A 106 -0.16 4.06 -4.61
N MET A 107 -0.77 4.35 -5.76
CA MET A 107 -2.16 4.00 -6.09
C MET A 107 -2.22 3.33 -7.46
N TYR A 108 -1.35 2.33 -7.66
CA TYR A 108 -1.26 1.60 -8.91
C TYR A 108 -2.51 0.74 -9.09
N ASN A 109 -3.41 1.14 -9.97
CA ASN A 109 -4.69 0.48 -10.12
C ASN A 109 -4.59 -0.73 -11.06
N ASN A 110 -3.74 -0.70 -12.09
CA ASN A 110 -3.63 -1.81 -13.05
C ASN A 110 -2.97 -3.05 -12.41
N CYS A 111 -1.70 -2.93 -12.01
CA CYS A 111 -0.98 -4.01 -11.33
C CYS A 111 -1.44 -4.22 -9.89
N GLY A 112 -2.25 -3.31 -9.34
CA GLY A 112 -2.84 -3.44 -8.01
C GLY A 112 -3.80 -4.59 -7.86
N GLY A 113 -4.59 -4.91 -8.89
CA GLY A 113 -5.52 -6.05 -8.86
C GLY A 113 -4.80 -7.38 -8.63
N PRO A 114 -3.86 -7.78 -9.53
CA PRO A 114 -3.05 -8.98 -9.33
C PRO A 114 -2.32 -9.02 -7.99
N ARG A 115 -1.79 -7.88 -7.52
CA ARG A 115 -1.08 -7.80 -6.24
C ARG A 115 -2.00 -8.01 -5.04
N LEU A 116 -3.20 -7.42 -5.07
CA LEU A 116 -4.18 -7.61 -4.01
C LEU A 116 -4.72 -9.04 -3.99
N ALA A 117 -4.96 -9.63 -5.17
CA ALA A 117 -5.31 -11.04 -5.27
C ALA A 117 -4.20 -11.95 -4.70
N SER A 118 -2.93 -11.66 -5.03
CA SER A 118 -1.78 -12.38 -4.48
C SER A 118 -1.67 -12.20 -2.96
N TYR A 119 -1.92 -10.99 -2.45
CA TYR A 119 -1.96 -10.71 -1.02
C TYR A 119 -3.04 -11.54 -0.31
N ALA A 120 -4.29 -11.50 -0.78
CA ALA A 120 -5.40 -12.26 -0.19
C ALA A 120 -5.14 -13.78 -0.19
N ASN A 121 -4.62 -14.31 -1.30
CA ASN A 121 -4.19 -15.70 -1.41
C ASN A 121 -3.05 -16.03 -0.44
N SER A 122 -2.04 -15.17 -0.28
CA SER A 122 -0.92 -15.46 0.62
C SER A 122 -1.35 -15.42 2.09
N VAL A 123 -2.17 -14.43 2.47
CA VAL A 123 -2.57 -14.21 3.87
C VAL A 123 -3.57 -15.26 4.35
N SER A 124 -4.43 -15.78 3.47
CA SER A 124 -5.29 -16.96 3.73
C SER A 124 -4.52 -18.28 3.94
N HIS A 125 -3.19 -18.27 3.87
CA HIS A 125 -2.33 -19.40 4.25
C HIS A 125 -1.43 -19.08 5.46
N THR A 126 -1.75 -18.02 6.21
CA THR A 126 -1.00 -17.60 7.39
C THR A 126 -1.94 -17.30 8.56
N ILE A 127 -1.94 -16.08 9.10
CA ILE A 127 -2.71 -15.70 10.29
C ILE A 127 -4.23 -15.70 10.06
N LEU A 128 -4.68 -15.69 8.80
CA LEU A 128 -6.08 -15.78 8.40
C LEU A 128 -6.42 -17.11 7.72
N ALA A 129 -5.66 -18.19 7.96
CA ALA A 129 -5.90 -19.47 7.30
C ALA A 129 -7.17 -20.23 7.72
N ASP A 130 -7.97 -19.66 8.63
CA ASP A 130 -9.34 -20.12 8.90
C ASP A 130 -10.36 -19.55 7.87
N PHE A 131 -9.95 -18.59 7.03
CA PHE A 131 -10.76 -17.96 6.00
C PHE A 131 -10.34 -18.45 4.61
N SER A 132 -11.31 -18.53 3.68
CA SER A 132 -10.99 -18.69 2.27
C SER A 132 -10.29 -17.44 1.71
N PRO A 133 -9.56 -17.54 0.59
CA PRO A 133 -8.99 -16.38 -0.09
C PRO A 133 -10.04 -15.28 -0.39
N GLU A 134 -11.25 -15.64 -0.82
CA GLU A 134 -12.35 -14.71 -1.06
C GLU A 134 -12.78 -14.00 0.24
N GLN A 135 -12.89 -14.73 1.34
CA GLN A 135 -13.24 -14.12 2.64
C GLN A 135 -12.15 -13.17 3.14
N VAL A 136 -10.87 -13.47 2.88
CA VAL A 136 -9.75 -12.54 3.18
C VAL A 136 -9.82 -11.30 2.30
N LEU A 137 -10.16 -11.44 1.02
CA LEU A 137 -10.36 -10.30 0.13
C LEU A 137 -11.52 -9.43 0.62
N ASP A 138 -12.67 -10.03 0.97
CA ASP A 138 -13.83 -9.31 1.53
C ASP A 138 -13.49 -8.59 2.84
N PHE A 139 -12.73 -9.24 3.72
CA PHE A 139 -12.20 -8.60 4.93
C PHE A 139 -11.30 -7.40 4.59
N THR A 140 -10.43 -7.55 3.60
CA THR A 140 -9.54 -6.48 3.14
C THR A 140 -10.35 -5.31 2.57
N TYR A 141 -11.35 -5.58 1.74
CA TYR A 141 -12.25 -4.55 1.21
C TYR A 141 -13.02 -3.81 2.30
N LYS A 142 -13.56 -4.52 3.29
CA LYS A 142 -14.27 -3.89 4.42
C LYS A 142 -13.34 -3.04 5.29
N THR A 143 -12.15 -3.55 5.62
CA THR A 143 -11.20 -2.83 6.49
C THR A 143 -10.54 -1.65 5.80
N GLN A 144 -10.34 -1.73 4.48
CA GLN A 144 -9.70 -0.67 3.69
C GLN A 144 -10.69 0.26 2.98
N ASN A 145 -12.01 -0.02 3.09
CA ASN A 145 -13.12 0.72 2.48
C ASN A 145 -13.11 0.73 0.94
N TYR A 146 -13.03 -0.46 0.34
CA TYR A 146 -13.04 -0.68 -1.11
C TYR A 146 -14.24 -1.51 -1.57
N GLU A 147 -14.59 -1.33 -2.84
CA GLU A 147 -15.61 -2.09 -3.56
C GLU A 147 -15.06 -2.36 -4.96
N GLU A 148 -14.54 -3.57 -5.18
CA GLU A 148 -13.80 -3.93 -6.37
C GLU A 148 -14.19 -5.35 -6.83
N ALA A 149 -13.61 -5.82 -7.93
CA ALA A 149 -13.91 -7.14 -8.48
C ALA A 149 -13.63 -8.28 -7.47
N ASN A 150 -14.35 -9.39 -7.63
CA ASN A 150 -14.11 -10.61 -6.84
C ASN A 150 -12.73 -11.22 -7.17
N LEU A 151 -12.28 -12.18 -6.36
CA LEU A 151 -10.93 -12.73 -6.45
C LEU A 151 -10.60 -13.36 -7.82
N ALA A 152 -11.58 -13.97 -8.49
CA ALA A 152 -11.37 -14.60 -9.79
C ALA A 152 -11.15 -13.58 -10.92
N GLU A 153 -11.80 -12.41 -10.84
CA GLU A 153 -11.74 -11.38 -11.87
C GLU A 153 -10.71 -10.28 -11.57
N LEU A 154 -10.35 -10.08 -10.31
CA LEU A 154 -9.48 -9.00 -9.85
C LEU A 154 -8.10 -8.97 -10.56
N PRO A 155 -7.42 -10.10 -10.83
CA PRO A 155 -6.14 -10.08 -11.54
C PRO A 155 -6.25 -9.57 -12.98
N SER A 156 -7.35 -9.86 -13.69
CA SER A 156 -7.52 -9.45 -15.09
C SER A 156 -8.13 -8.06 -15.22
N LYS A 157 -9.00 -7.65 -14.27
CA LYS A 157 -9.63 -6.33 -14.27
C LYS A 157 -8.73 -5.22 -13.70
N GLY A 158 -7.87 -5.54 -12.74
CA GLY A 158 -7.20 -4.51 -11.94
C GLY A 158 -8.14 -3.92 -10.89
N LEU A 159 -7.67 -2.88 -10.20
CA LEU A 159 -8.47 -2.00 -9.35
C LEU A 159 -9.05 -0.87 -10.20
N SER A 160 -10.23 -0.40 -9.83
CA SER A 160 -10.94 0.66 -10.54
C SER A 160 -10.32 2.06 -10.34
N ALA A 161 -10.76 3.02 -11.14
CA ALA A 161 -10.48 4.44 -10.88
C ALA A 161 -11.12 4.93 -9.57
N ASN A 162 -12.18 4.29 -9.07
CA ASN A 162 -12.78 4.62 -7.77
C ASN A 162 -11.83 4.29 -6.61
N TYR A 163 -11.07 3.21 -6.70
CA TYR A 163 -9.99 2.92 -5.76
C TYR A 163 -8.97 4.07 -5.71
N VAL A 164 -8.54 4.59 -6.86
CA VAL A 164 -7.62 5.75 -6.93
C VAL A 164 -8.24 6.98 -6.29
N ARG A 165 -9.51 7.28 -6.60
CA ARG A 165 -10.26 8.40 -6.01
C ARG A 165 -10.31 8.31 -4.48
N ARG A 166 -10.66 7.14 -3.95
CA ARG A 166 -10.80 6.90 -2.50
C ARG A 166 -9.46 7.02 -1.78
N GLU A 167 -8.41 6.39 -2.30
CA GLU A 167 -7.08 6.48 -1.70
C GLU A 167 -6.49 7.87 -1.77
N THR A 168 -6.76 8.60 -2.88
CA THR A 168 -6.37 10.01 -3.01
C THR A 168 -7.06 10.86 -1.98
N ARG A 169 -8.39 10.76 -1.88
CA ARG A 169 -9.18 11.52 -0.91
C ARG A 169 -8.74 11.23 0.53
N ARG A 170 -8.46 9.96 0.84
CA ARG A 170 -7.93 9.54 2.15
C ARG A 170 -6.58 10.19 2.45
N ALA A 171 -5.67 10.20 1.47
CA ALA A 171 -4.36 10.81 1.63
C ALA A 171 -4.43 12.33 1.80
N VAL A 172 -5.23 13.02 0.97
CA VAL A 172 -5.45 14.47 1.07
C VAL A 172 -6.04 14.84 2.44
N ASN A 173 -7.06 14.10 2.90
CA ASN A 173 -7.67 14.35 4.21
C ASN A 173 -6.77 13.98 5.39
N GLY A 174 -5.75 13.15 5.18
CA GLY A 174 -4.83 12.70 6.21
C GLY A 174 -3.65 13.64 6.47
N VAL A 175 -3.41 14.61 5.59
CA VAL A 175 -2.31 15.56 5.72
C VAL A 175 -2.80 16.98 6.01
N THR A 176 -1.89 17.81 6.53
CA THR A 176 -2.10 19.26 6.58
C THR A 176 -1.98 19.88 5.18
N SER A 177 -2.56 21.05 4.97
CA SER A 177 -2.49 21.77 3.69
C SER A 177 -1.06 22.19 3.27
N ALA A 178 -0.07 22.01 4.14
CA ALA A 178 1.34 22.27 3.83
C ALA A 178 2.00 21.14 3.04
N VAL A 179 1.42 19.93 3.05
CA VAL A 179 1.97 18.73 2.43
C VAL A 179 1.17 18.39 1.18
N LYS A 180 1.84 18.35 0.04
CA LYS A 180 1.20 17.98 -1.23
C LYS A 180 1.02 16.48 -1.36
N ILE A 181 -0.08 16.05 -1.96
CA ILE A 181 -0.34 14.63 -2.27
C ILE A 181 -0.24 14.39 -3.76
N TRP A 182 0.68 13.51 -4.16
CA TRP A 182 0.88 13.10 -5.54
C TRP A 182 0.65 11.59 -5.68
N PRO A 183 -0.57 11.15 -6.03
CA PRO A 183 -0.85 9.75 -6.32
C PRO A 183 0.09 9.19 -7.39
N GLY A 184 0.71 8.07 -7.07
CA GLY A 184 1.49 7.29 -8.01
C GLY A 184 0.56 6.47 -8.88
N ILE A 185 0.49 6.77 -10.18
CA ILE A 185 -0.29 6.03 -11.17
C ILE A 185 0.64 5.08 -11.92
N ASP A 186 0.26 3.82 -12.06
CA ASP A 186 1.05 2.86 -12.81
C ASP A 186 0.80 2.94 -14.31
N ILE A 187 1.89 3.07 -15.05
CA ILE A 187 1.92 3.10 -16.49
C ILE A 187 2.84 1.97 -16.95
N ASP A 188 2.24 0.97 -17.61
CA ASP A 188 2.95 -0.16 -18.22
C ASP A 188 3.82 -0.97 -17.25
N ILE A 189 3.48 -0.97 -15.95
CA ILE A 189 4.16 -1.83 -14.97
C ILE A 189 3.91 -3.30 -15.36
N PRO A 190 4.96 -4.13 -15.49
CA PRO A 190 4.79 -5.52 -15.87
C PRO A 190 3.89 -6.32 -14.91
N THR A 191 2.94 -7.03 -15.49
CA THR A 191 2.08 -8.05 -14.85
C THR A 191 2.25 -9.39 -15.60
N SER A 192 1.77 -10.49 -15.02
CA SER A 192 1.85 -11.82 -15.65
C SER A 192 1.02 -11.91 -16.93
N LYS A 193 1.14 -13.02 -17.66
CA LYS A 193 0.28 -13.29 -18.82
C LYS A 193 -1.18 -13.47 -18.35
N GLY A 194 -2.12 -12.79 -19.00
CA GLY A 194 -3.56 -12.84 -18.67
C GLY A 194 -4.00 -11.89 -17.56
N GLU A 195 -3.06 -11.21 -16.89
CA GLU A 195 -3.36 -10.16 -15.91
C GLU A 195 -3.50 -8.80 -16.58
N LYS A 196 -4.16 -7.87 -15.86
CA LYS A 196 -4.44 -6.49 -16.31
C LYS A 196 -3.19 -5.84 -16.89
N LYS A 197 -3.32 -5.33 -18.11
CA LYS A 197 -2.35 -4.44 -18.77
C LYS A 197 -2.88 -3.02 -18.74
N THR A 198 -1.97 -2.05 -18.70
CA THR A 198 -2.33 -0.64 -18.81
C THR A 198 -2.87 -0.34 -20.20
N GLU A 199 -4.07 0.20 -20.25
CA GLU A 199 -4.69 0.75 -21.45
C GLU A 199 -4.85 2.28 -21.31
N PRO A 200 -4.90 3.03 -22.43
CA PRO A 200 -5.04 4.49 -22.38
C PRO A 200 -6.24 4.97 -21.56
N GLN A 201 -7.35 4.22 -21.60
CA GLN A 201 -8.55 4.58 -20.84
C GLN A 201 -8.34 4.45 -19.33
N ASP A 202 -7.70 3.38 -18.86
CA ASP A 202 -7.37 3.20 -17.44
C ASP A 202 -6.55 4.38 -16.91
N VAL A 203 -5.58 4.83 -17.70
CA VAL A 203 -4.70 5.94 -17.34
C VAL A 203 -5.48 7.25 -17.23
N ARG A 204 -6.34 7.53 -18.22
CA ARG A 204 -7.17 8.75 -18.20
C ARG A 204 -8.08 8.77 -16.97
N GLU A 205 -8.77 7.66 -16.71
CA GLU A 205 -9.71 7.55 -15.61
C GLU A 205 -9.01 7.62 -14.25
N ALA A 206 -7.85 6.96 -14.08
CA ALA A 206 -7.07 7.01 -12.86
C ALA A 206 -6.52 8.42 -12.57
N VAL A 207 -6.02 9.13 -13.60
CA VAL A 207 -5.55 10.51 -13.44
C VAL A 207 -6.71 11.44 -13.10
N GLN A 208 -7.85 11.34 -13.79
CA GLN A 208 -9.02 12.15 -13.49
C GLN A 208 -9.53 11.88 -12.07
N ALA A 209 -9.60 10.61 -11.66
CA ALA A 209 -10.03 10.21 -10.33
C ALA A 209 -9.14 10.77 -9.21
N ALA A 210 -7.82 10.84 -9.44
CA ALA A 210 -6.90 11.50 -8.51
C ALA A 210 -7.15 13.01 -8.42
N LEU A 211 -7.29 13.69 -9.57
CA LEU A 211 -7.51 15.14 -9.59
C LEU A 211 -8.86 15.54 -8.98
N ASP A 212 -9.93 14.83 -9.31
CA ASP A 212 -11.26 15.04 -8.71
C ASP A 212 -11.29 14.74 -7.19
N ALA A 213 -10.27 14.03 -6.69
CA ALA A 213 -10.08 13.76 -5.27
C ALA A 213 -9.17 14.78 -4.58
N ASP A 214 -8.94 15.93 -5.22
CA ASP A 214 -8.16 17.07 -4.74
C ASP A 214 -6.65 16.79 -4.61
N ALA A 215 -6.09 15.87 -5.43
CA ALA A 215 -4.64 15.73 -5.51
C ALA A 215 -3.97 16.98 -6.08
N ASP A 216 -2.80 17.33 -5.53
CA ASP A 216 -1.95 18.43 -6.04
C ASP A 216 -1.30 18.13 -7.40
N GLY A 217 -1.43 16.90 -7.89
CA GLY A 217 -0.82 16.40 -9.10
C GLY A 217 -0.70 14.88 -9.07
N VAL A 218 -0.04 14.29 -10.06
CA VAL A 218 0.18 12.83 -10.13
C VAL A 218 1.63 12.52 -10.49
N ILE A 219 2.13 11.37 -10.04
CA ILE A 219 3.42 10.83 -10.49
C ILE A 219 3.21 9.55 -11.29
N LEU A 220 3.59 9.61 -12.56
CA LEU A 220 3.60 8.43 -13.45
C LEU A 220 4.74 7.49 -13.04
N SER A 221 4.41 6.22 -12.86
CA SER A 221 5.34 5.19 -12.37
C SER A 221 5.36 3.98 -13.31
N ARG A 222 6.45 3.22 -13.43
CA ARG A 222 7.69 3.31 -12.62
C ARG A 222 8.91 3.88 -13.35
N LYS A 223 9.00 3.76 -14.68
CA LYS A 223 10.15 4.22 -15.46
C LYS A 223 9.71 4.71 -16.83
N TYR A 224 10.02 5.97 -17.15
CA TYR A 224 9.59 6.62 -18.39
C TYR A 224 9.91 5.81 -19.66
N SER A 225 11.11 5.22 -19.74
CA SER A 225 11.54 4.44 -20.92
C SER A 225 10.74 3.16 -21.17
N GLU A 226 9.92 2.73 -20.20
CA GLU A 226 9.07 1.53 -20.31
C GLU A 226 7.61 1.89 -20.65
N MET A 227 7.26 3.19 -20.64
CA MET A 227 5.91 3.66 -20.85
C MET A 227 5.60 3.79 -22.34
N ARG A 228 4.47 3.21 -22.76
CA ARG A 228 3.96 3.34 -24.13
C ARG A 228 3.47 4.75 -24.35
N LEU A 229 3.82 5.33 -25.51
CA LEU A 229 3.44 6.70 -25.85
C LEU A 229 1.92 6.93 -25.84
N SER A 230 1.13 5.93 -26.24
CA SER A 230 -0.34 6.00 -26.20
C SER A 230 -0.88 6.19 -24.78
N ASN A 231 -0.26 5.55 -23.79
CA ASN A 231 -0.64 5.67 -22.38
C ASN A 231 -0.23 7.04 -21.82
N LEU A 232 0.95 7.54 -22.21
CA LEU A 232 1.38 8.90 -21.87
C LEU A 232 0.48 10.00 -22.47
N GLN A 233 0.05 9.81 -23.72
CA GLN A 233 -0.91 10.72 -24.37
C GLN A 233 -2.24 10.78 -23.60
N ALA A 234 -2.69 9.67 -23.02
CA ALA A 234 -3.90 9.65 -22.21
C ALA A 234 -3.80 10.51 -20.94
N VAL A 235 -2.62 10.57 -20.30
CA VAL A 235 -2.36 11.50 -19.19
C VAL A 235 -2.56 12.94 -19.66
N GLY A 236 -1.96 13.32 -20.78
CA GLY A 236 -2.11 14.66 -21.35
C GLY A 236 -3.57 14.98 -21.71
N GLY A 237 -4.37 13.98 -22.09
CA GLY A 237 -5.80 14.13 -22.31
C GLY A 237 -6.59 14.41 -21.01
N ALA A 238 -6.24 13.76 -19.91
CA ALA A 238 -6.87 13.98 -18.61
C ALA A 238 -6.56 15.36 -18.01
N LEU A 239 -5.36 15.90 -18.26
CA LEU A 239 -4.93 17.20 -17.73
C LEU A 239 -5.52 18.42 -18.46
N ARG A 240 -6.23 18.23 -19.58
CA ARG A 240 -6.74 19.31 -20.45
C ARG A 240 -8.24 19.54 -20.33
N VAL A 241 -8.90 18.89 -19.38
CA VAL A 241 -10.35 18.97 -19.15
C VAL A 241 -10.66 20.07 -18.13
#